data_AF-A0A318QLQ0-F1
#
_entry.id   AF-A0A318QLQ0-F1
#
_cell.length_a   1.000
_cell.length_b   1.000
_cell.length_c   1.000
_cell.angle_alpha   90.00
_cell.angle_beta   90.00
_cell.angle_gamma   90.00
#
_symmetry.space_group_name_H-M   'P 1'
#
loop_
_entity.id
_entity.type
_entity.pdbx_description
1 polymer ?
#
loop_
_entity_poly.entity_id
_entity_poly.type
_entity_poly.pdbx_seq_one_letter_code
_entity_poly.pdbx_strand_id
1 'polypeptide(L)'
;MRGDIGFITSIPVCWLSLWLTIRLARLEPQQILAGCLLVLADAMLIDGIALRWFHAVYTTDERTARLGAAWLLWGYGVSAWIALFVANRRVRLHPAR
;
A
#
# COMPACT_ATOMS: atom_id res chain seq x y z
N MET A 1 14.13 16.80 10.92
CA MET A 1 14.82 15.53 10.58
C MET A 1 14.18 14.27 11.22
N ARG A 2 12.90 14.28 11.64
CA ARG A 2 12.28 13.11 12.34
C ARG A 2 11.19 12.36 11.53
N GLY A 3 10.86 12.80 10.32
CA GLY A 3 9.85 12.14 9.47
C GLY A 3 10.45 11.20 8.41
N ASP A 4 11.61 11.55 7.86
CA ASP A 4 12.15 10.98 6.62
C ASP A 4 12.48 9.48 6.72
N ILE A 5 12.87 9.00 7.91
CA ILE A 5 13.15 7.59 8.17
C ILE A 5 11.87 6.75 8.04
N GLY A 6 10.72 7.30 8.44
CA GLY A 6 9.41 6.65 8.27
C GLY A 6 9.06 6.45 6.79
N PHE A 7 9.37 7.44 5.93
CA PHE A 7 9.07 7.37 4.50
C PHE A 7 9.96 6.36 3.75
N ILE A 8 11.19 6.14 4.20
CA ILE A 8 12.09 5.13 3.61
C ILE A 8 11.74 3.73 4.11
N THR A 9 11.44 3.59 5.40
CA THR A 9 11.03 2.30 5.99
C THR A 9 9.68 1.80 5.49
N SER A 10 8.83 2.67 4.92
CA SER A 10 7.59 2.22 4.28
C SER A 10 7.86 1.33 3.06
N ILE A 11 8.96 1.52 2.33
CA ILE A 11 9.28 0.75 1.12
C ILE A 11 9.37 -0.76 1.38
N PRO A 12 10.20 -1.26 2.33
CA PRO A 12 10.24 -2.70 2.63
C PRO A 12 8.92 -3.21 3.20
N VAL A 13 8.17 -2.40 3.96
CA VAL A 13 6.85 -2.77 4.49
C VAL A 13 5.82 -2.93 3.37
N CYS A 14 5.81 -2.00 2.41
CA CYS A 14 4.96 -2.07 1.21
C CYS A 14 5.28 -3.32 0.39
N TRP A 15 6.56 -3.63 0.22
CA TRP A 15 7.00 -4.84 -0.49
C TRP A 15 6.53 -6.11 0.21
N LEU A 16 6.72 -6.21 1.54
CA LEU A 16 6.25 -7.34 2.33
C LEU A 16 4.73 -7.50 2.25
N SER A 17 3.99 -6.39 2.34
CA SER A 17 2.53 -6.38 2.28
C SER A 17 2.02 -6.90 0.93
N LEU A 18 2.59 -6.41 -0.18
CA LEU A 18 2.24 -6.91 -1.51
C LEU A 18 2.61 -8.37 -1.71
N TRP A 19 3.78 -8.79 -1.20
CA TRP A 19 4.18 -10.19 -1.24
C TRP A 19 3.19 -11.08 -0.49
N LEU A 20 2.72 -10.65 0.69
CA LEU A 20 1.66 -11.34 1.45
C LEU A 20 0.35 -11.37 0.65
N THR A 21 -0.11 -10.25 0.10
CA THR A 21 -1.34 -10.19 -0.70
C THR A 21 -1.29 -11.18 -1.87
N ILE A 22 -0.21 -11.17 -2.65
CA ILE A 22 -0.04 -12.07 -3.80
C ILE A 22 -0.04 -13.54 -3.34
N ARG A 23 0.63 -13.84 -2.22
CA ARG A 23 0.78 -15.22 -1.74
C ARG A 23 -0.48 -15.77 -1.08
N LEU A 24 -1.19 -14.96 -0.30
CA LEU A 24 -2.42 -15.35 0.39
C LEU A 24 -3.58 -15.48 -0.58
N ALA A 25 -3.73 -14.53 -1.52
CA ALA A 25 -4.79 -14.58 -2.53
C ALA A 25 -4.44 -15.49 -3.73
N ARG A 26 -3.22 -16.06 -3.77
CA ARG A 26 -2.73 -16.93 -4.86
C ARG A 26 -2.95 -16.33 -6.25
N LEU A 27 -2.69 -15.03 -6.38
CA LEU A 27 -2.98 -14.28 -7.61
C LEU A 27 -2.17 -14.79 -8.80
N GLU A 28 -2.85 -15.02 -9.91
CA GLU A 28 -2.20 -15.29 -11.19
C GLU A 28 -1.47 -14.03 -11.70
N PRO A 29 -0.42 -14.17 -12.53
CA PRO A 29 0.36 -13.03 -13.02
C PRO A 29 -0.47 -11.88 -13.62
N GLN A 30 -1.56 -12.21 -14.33
CA GLN A 30 -2.47 -11.22 -14.93
C GLN A 30 -3.33 -10.51 -13.86
N GLN A 31 -3.61 -11.17 -12.75
CA GLN A 31 -4.47 -10.66 -11.68
C GLN A 31 -3.70 -9.86 -10.62
N ILE A 32 -2.35 -9.97 -10.57
CA ILE A 32 -1.53 -9.31 -9.56
C ILE A 32 -1.82 -7.81 -9.47
N LEU A 33 -1.86 -7.10 -10.61
CA LEU A 33 -2.06 -5.65 -10.59
C LEU A 33 -3.46 -5.29 -10.06
N ALA A 34 -4.51 -5.87 -10.64
CA ALA A 34 -5.89 -5.59 -10.27
C ALA A 34 -6.17 -5.99 -8.80
N GLY A 35 -5.73 -7.19 -8.40
CA GLY A 35 -5.92 -7.69 -7.04
C GLY A 35 -5.19 -6.86 -5.99
N CYS A 36 -3.94 -6.48 -6.25
CA CYS A 36 -3.19 -5.61 -5.35
C CYS A 36 -3.81 -4.22 -5.25
N LEU A 37 -4.24 -3.62 -6.36
CA LEU A 37 -4.89 -2.30 -6.35
C LEU A 37 -6.22 -2.30 -5.61
N LEU A 38 -7.00 -3.38 -5.70
CA LEU A 38 -8.24 -3.52 -4.95
C LEU A 38 -7.99 -3.52 -3.44
N VAL A 39 -7.07 -4.38 -2.96
CA VAL A 39 -6.67 -4.42 -1.55
C VAL A 39 -6.15 -3.07 -1.07
N LEU A 40 -5.38 -2.39 -1.93
CA LEU A 40 -4.82 -1.08 -1.62
C LEU A 40 -5.90 0.01 -1.52
N ALA A 41 -6.90 -0.04 -2.40
CA ALA A 41 -8.03 0.88 -2.38
C ALA A 41 -8.90 0.66 -1.14
N ASP A 42 -9.16 -0.60 -0.77
CA ASP A 42 -9.91 -0.95 0.44
C ASP A 42 -9.19 -0.46 1.70
N ALA A 43 -7.88 -0.72 1.80
CA ALA A 43 -7.07 -0.24 2.92
C ALA A 43 -7.08 1.30 3.00
N MET A 44 -6.89 1.99 1.87
CA MET A 44 -6.92 3.45 1.81
C MET A 44 -8.28 4.02 2.22
N LEU A 45 -9.38 3.37 1.83
CA LEU A 45 -10.73 3.79 2.22
C LEU A 45 -10.96 3.62 3.72
N ILE A 46 -10.57 2.46 4.28
CA ILE A 46 -10.70 2.17 5.72
C ILE A 46 -9.88 3.17 6.52
N ASP A 47 -8.65 3.46 6.12
CA ASP A 47 -7.80 4.46 6.77
C ASP A 47 -8.38 5.87 6.68
N GLY A 48 -8.95 6.25 5.54
CA GLY A 48 -9.64 7.52 5.37
C GLY A 48 -10.86 7.64 6.29
N ILE A 49 -11.63 6.56 6.44
CA ILE A 49 -12.75 6.48 7.37
C ILE A 49 -12.26 6.62 8.82
N ALA A 50 -11.21 5.88 9.18
CA ALA A 50 -10.67 5.90 10.52
C ALA A 50 -10.11 7.28 10.89
N LEU A 51 -9.36 7.92 10.00
CA LEU A 51 -8.86 9.28 10.21
C LEU A 51 -9.99 10.31 10.33
N ARG A 52 -11.08 10.16 9.57
CA ARG A 52 -12.17 11.14 9.57
C ARG A 52 -13.10 11.02 10.77
N TRP A 53 -13.50 9.80 11.13
CA TRP A 53 -14.54 9.57 12.14
C TRP A 53 -14.02 8.95 13.45
N PHE A 54 -12.87 8.28 13.41
CA PHE A 54 -12.24 7.61 14.56
C PHE A 54 -10.87 8.18 14.87
N HIS A 55 -10.72 9.51 14.79
CA HIS A 55 -9.44 10.20 14.88
C HIS A 55 -8.63 9.81 16.14
N ALA A 56 -9.33 9.57 17.26
CA ALA A 56 -8.76 9.09 18.52
C ALA A 56 -7.96 7.77 18.42
N VAL A 57 -8.23 6.93 17.42
CA VAL A 57 -7.47 5.69 17.17
C VAL A 57 -6.07 5.98 16.63
N TYR A 58 -5.90 7.07 15.86
CA TYR A 58 -4.61 7.44 15.28
C TYR A 58 -3.87 8.46 16.15
N THR A 59 -4.54 9.55 16.54
CA THR A 59 -3.95 10.58 17.40
C THR A 59 -4.98 11.61 17.86
N THR A 60 -4.73 12.22 19.02
CA THR A 60 -5.50 13.37 19.51
C THR A 60 -5.00 14.71 18.97
N ASP A 61 -3.86 14.74 18.26
CA ASP A 61 -3.24 15.96 17.71
C ASP A 61 -3.40 16.05 16.18
N GLU A 62 -4.05 17.11 15.70
CA GLU A 62 -4.29 17.34 14.26
C GLU A 62 -3.01 17.41 13.43
N ARG A 63 -1.91 17.93 14.00
CA ARG A 63 -0.64 18.02 13.27
C ARG A 63 -0.08 16.62 13.02
N THR A 64 -0.14 15.76 14.03
CA THR A 64 0.29 14.37 13.93
C THR A 64 -0.59 13.59 12.97
N ALA A 65 -1.89 13.88 12.92
CA ALA A 65 -2.82 13.24 12.00
C ALA A 65 -2.52 13.56 10.54
N ARG A 66 -2.24 14.84 10.23
CA ARG A 66 -1.86 15.25 8.86
C ARG A 66 -0.57 14.58 8.39
N LEU A 67 0.42 14.46 9.28
CA LEU A 67 1.68 13.77 8.97
C LEU A 67 1.46 12.27 8.76
N GLY A 68 0.61 11.64 9.59
CA GLY A 68 0.21 10.24 9.44
C GLY A 68 -0.53 9.98 8.12
N ALA A 69 -1.50 10.84 7.78
CA ALA A 69 -2.23 10.75 6.51
C ALA A 69 -1.30 10.89 5.29
N ALA A 70 -0.34 11.82 5.34
CA ALA A 70 0.66 11.98 4.28
C ALA A 70 1.57 10.74 4.17
N TRP A 71 1.95 10.14 5.30
CA TRP A 71 2.74 8.91 5.33
C TRP A 71 1.98 7.70 4.75
N LEU A 72 0.70 7.56 5.08
CA LEU A 72 -0.17 6.53 4.52
C LEU A 72 -0.33 6.70 3.00
N LEU A 73 -0.64 7.92 2.54
CA LEU A 73 -0.76 8.22 1.12
C LEU A 73 0.53 7.90 0.35
N TRP A 74 1.69 8.20 0.93
CA TRP A 74 2.99 7.80 0.37
C TRP A 74 3.14 6.28 0.28
N GLY A 75 2.82 5.55 1.35
CA GLY A 75 2.84 4.09 1.36
C GLY A 75 1.93 3.46 0.31
N TYR A 76 0.72 4.01 0.12
CA TYR A 76 -0.19 3.61 -0.93
C TYR A 76 0.38 3.87 -2.32
N GLY A 77 0.90 5.06 -2.59
CA GLY A 77 1.53 5.36 -3.89
C GLY A 77 2.72 4.44 -4.22
N VAL A 78 3.60 4.20 -3.25
CA VAL A 78 4.76 3.30 -3.39
C VAL A 78 4.29 1.86 -3.63
N SER A 79 3.30 1.38 -2.89
CA SER A 79 2.74 0.04 -3.07
C SER A 79 2.12 -0.14 -4.45
N ALA A 80 1.36 0.83 -4.96
CA ALA A 80 0.80 0.77 -6.31
C ALA A 80 1.89 0.67 -7.38
N TRP A 81 2.98 1.44 -7.24
CA TRP A 81 4.13 1.37 -8.14
C TRP A 81 4.86 0.02 -8.07
N ILE A 82 5.08 -0.52 -6.87
CA ILE A 82 5.68 -1.85 -6.70
C ILE A 82 4.77 -2.92 -7.31
N ALA A 83 3.46 -2.86 -7.09
CA ALA A 83 2.50 -3.81 -7.66
C ALA A 83 2.55 -3.79 -9.20
N LEU A 84 2.58 -2.59 -9.80
CA LEU A 84 2.74 -2.41 -11.25
C LEU A 84 4.07 -3.00 -11.75
N PHE A 85 5.17 -2.75 -11.05
CA PHE A 85 6.48 -3.28 -11.41
C PHE A 85 6.51 -4.81 -11.33
N VAL A 86 5.97 -5.39 -10.26
CA VAL A 86 5.91 -6.85 -10.05
C VAL A 86 5.00 -7.50 -11.09
N ALA A 87 3.81 -6.96 -11.34
CA ALA A 87 2.90 -7.48 -12.36
C ALA A 87 3.54 -7.45 -13.75
N ASN A 88 4.12 -6.32 -14.16
CA ASN A 88 4.80 -6.20 -15.46
C ASN A 88 6.00 -7.15 -15.60
N ARG A 89 6.75 -7.39 -14.52
CA ARG A 89 7.84 -8.39 -14.54
C ARG A 89 7.30 -9.82 -14.67
N ARG A 90 6.24 -10.16 -13.94
CA ARG A 90 5.66 -11.52 -13.93
C ARG A 90 4.95 -11.86 -15.24
N VAL A 91 4.21 -10.93 -15.82
CA VAL A 91 3.56 -11.10 -17.14
C VAL A 91 4.60 -11.31 -18.24
N ARG A 92 5.72 -10.57 -18.22
CA ARG A 92 6.81 -10.76 -19.19
C ARG A 92 7.48 -12.14 -19.09
N LEU A 93 7.57 -12.71 -17.89
CA LEU A 93 8.17 -14.03 -17.67
C LEU A 93 7.22 -15.19 -17.99
N HIS A 94 5.92 -14.97 -17.86
CA HIS A 94 4.88 -15.94 -18.19
C HIS A 94 3.88 -15.33 -19.18
N PRO A 95 4.29 -15.10 -20.44
CA PRO A 95 3.36 -14.68 -21.47
C PRO A 95 2.28 -15.76 -21.60
N ALA A 96 1.02 -15.35 -21.58
CA ALA A 96 -0.10 -16.25 -21.85
C ALA A 96 0.15 -16.90 -23.22
N ARG A 97 0.26 -18.23 -23.23
CA ARG A 97 0.28 -19.01 -24.48
C ARG A 97 -1.10 -19.04 -25.09
#